data_AF-A0AAV5XZF2-F1
#
_entry.id   AF-A0AAV5XZF2-F1
#
_cell.length_a   1.000
_cell.length_b   1.000
_cell.length_c   1.000
_cell.angle_alpha   90.00
_cell.angle_beta   90.00
_cell.angle_gamma   90.00
#
_symmetry.space_group_name_H-M   'P 1'
#
loop_
_entity.id
_entity.type
_entity.pdbx_description
1 polymer ?
#
loop_
_entity_poly.entity_id
_entity_poly.type
_entity_poly.pdbx_seq_one_letter_code
_entity_poly.pdbx_strand_id
1 'polypeptide(L)'
;MPQTIFTTPEVARVGLTHREAQGRGIPCHVATHDMKGASNGVATGEDGGYLKLVFEAGTEKILGVQMVSYAAAELIQLAALGIRVGVTAEALSTQLSIHPSQAERFIKVAAHEFHEVCEL
;
A
#
# COMPACT_ATOMS: atom_id res chain seq x y z
N MET A 1 -5.73 9.62 9.99
CA MET A 1 -6.88 8.71 10.23
C MET A 1 -7.13 7.93 8.95
N PRO A 2 -7.30 6.61 9.00
CA PRO A 2 -7.71 5.82 7.84
C PRO A 2 -9.13 6.20 7.39
N GLN A 3 -9.39 6.11 6.09
CA GLN A 3 -10.68 6.40 5.46
C GLN A 3 -10.99 5.31 4.45
N THR A 4 -12.22 4.80 4.46
CA THR A 4 -12.67 3.77 3.53
C THR A 4 -14.07 4.08 3.00
N ILE A 5 -14.28 3.82 1.72
CA ILE A 5 -15.56 3.82 1.03
C ILE A 5 -15.89 2.36 0.70
N PHE A 6 -16.98 1.85 1.26
CA PHE A 6 -17.40 0.45 1.18
C PHE A 6 -18.15 0.14 -0.13
N THR A 7 -17.54 0.47 -1.26
CA THR A 7 -17.97 -0.01 -2.58
C THR A 7 -17.43 -1.43 -2.84
N THR A 8 -17.75 -2.00 -4.00
CA THR A 8 -17.20 -3.29 -4.43
C THR A 8 -16.46 -3.13 -5.77
N PRO A 9 -15.11 -3.20 -5.79
CA PRO A 9 -14.18 -3.28 -4.65
C PRO A 9 -14.19 -2.01 -3.78
N GLU A 10 -13.66 -2.13 -2.55
CA GLU A 10 -13.57 -1.03 -1.60
C GLU A 10 -12.45 -0.06 -1.99
N VAL A 11 -12.59 1.21 -1.61
CA VAL A 11 -11.57 2.25 -1.82
C VAL A 11 -11.13 2.80 -0.48
N ALA A 12 -9.84 2.72 -0.16
CA ALA A 12 -9.32 3.14 1.12
C ALA A 12 -8.03 3.95 1.03
N ARG A 13 -7.81 4.83 2.00
CA ARG A 13 -6.55 5.58 2.14
C ARG A 13 -6.18 5.86 3.59
N VAL A 14 -4.88 6.03 3.84
CA VAL A 14 -4.34 6.56 5.09
C VAL A 14 -3.02 7.29 4.83
N GLY A 15 -2.68 8.26 5.68
CA GLY A 15 -1.43 9.00 5.57
C GLY A 15 -1.45 10.04 4.46
N LEU A 16 -0.26 10.38 3.96
CA LEU A 16 -0.05 11.38 2.92
C LEU A 16 -0.19 10.79 1.52
N THR A 17 -0.83 11.54 0.64
CA THR A 17 -0.64 11.40 -0.80
C THR A 17 0.71 12.02 -1.20
N HIS A 18 1.22 11.65 -2.38
CA HIS A 18 2.45 12.25 -2.92
C HIS A 18 2.38 13.77 -2.99
N ARG A 19 1.25 14.31 -3.46
CA ARG A 19 1.02 15.76 -3.55
C ARG A 19 1.04 16.43 -2.17
N GLU A 20 0.45 15.80 -1.15
CA GLU A 20 0.48 16.32 0.21
C GLU A 20 1.89 16.28 0.81
N ALA A 21 2.69 15.25 0.51
CA ALA A 21 4.08 15.15 0.94
C ALA A 21 4.97 16.21 0.26
N GLN A 22 4.86 16.36 -1.07
CA GLN A 22 5.53 17.42 -1.83
C GLN A 22 5.14 18.82 -1.35
N GLY A 23 3.85 19.06 -1.12
CA GLY A 23 3.35 20.34 -0.59
C GLY A 23 3.86 20.68 0.81
N ARG A 24 4.36 19.68 1.55
CA ARG A 24 5.01 19.85 2.86
C ARG A 24 6.54 19.90 2.78
N GLY A 25 7.11 19.82 1.58
CA GLY A 25 8.56 19.75 1.37
C GLY A 25 9.19 18.46 1.89
N ILE A 26 8.42 17.36 2.01
CA ILE A 26 8.93 16.05 2.44
C ILE A 26 9.41 15.32 1.18
N PRO A 27 10.72 15.04 1.03
CA PRO A 27 11.23 14.23 -0.06
C PRO A 27 10.61 12.84 0.01
N CYS A 28 9.96 12.40 -1.06
CA CYS A 28 9.24 11.13 -1.08
C CYS A 28 9.21 10.47 -2.45
N HIS A 29 9.08 9.15 -2.45
CA HIS A 29 8.87 8.32 -3.61
C HIS A 29 7.46 7.72 -3.62
N VAL A 30 7.02 7.29 -4.79
CA VAL A 30 5.72 6.68 -5.00
C VAL A 30 5.89 5.37 -5.74
N ALA A 31 5.28 4.32 -5.20
CA ALA A 31 5.14 3.03 -5.87
C ALA A 31 3.65 2.80 -6.19
N THR A 32 3.37 2.23 -7.35
CA THR A 32 2.04 2.11 -7.93
C THR A 32 1.92 0.74 -8.59
N HIS A 33 0.97 -0.07 -8.13
CA HIS A 33 0.86 -1.46 -8.54
C HIS A 33 -0.57 -1.84 -8.87
N ASP A 34 -0.72 -2.53 -9.99
CA ASP A 34 -1.95 -3.22 -10.34
C ASP A 34 -2.07 -4.47 -9.45
N MET A 35 -3.23 -4.67 -8.85
CA MET A 35 -3.52 -5.82 -8.00
C MET A 35 -4.03 -7.02 -8.81
N LYS A 36 -4.29 -6.84 -10.11
CA LYS A 36 -4.76 -7.89 -11.01
C LYS A 36 -3.80 -9.08 -11.08
N GLY A 37 -4.36 -10.28 -11.23
CA GLY A 37 -3.62 -11.54 -11.26
C GLY A 37 -3.00 -11.93 -9.91
N ALA A 38 -3.38 -11.28 -8.81
CA ALA A 38 -3.00 -11.75 -7.48
C ALA A 38 -3.63 -13.13 -7.24
N SER A 39 -2.86 -14.09 -6.72
CA SER A 39 -3.31 -15.48 -6.58
C SER A 39 -4.63 -15.61 -5.80
N ASN A 40 -4.83 -14.77 -4.77
CA ASN A 40 -6.09 -14.72 -4.06
C ASN A 40 -7.25 -14.23 -4.94
N GLY A 41 -7.07 -13.09 -5.63
CA GLY A 41 -8.10 -12.53 -6.51
C GLY A 41 -8.50 -13.47 -7.64
N VAL A 42 -7.53 -14.18 -8.24
CA VAL A 42 -7.80 -15.23 -9.23
C VAL A 42 -8.60 -16.39 -8.62
N ALA A 43 -8.27 -16.81 -7.40
CA ALA A 43 -8.93 -17.93 -6.74
C ALA A 43 -10.36 -17.60 -6.26
N THR A 44 -10.61 -16.37 -5.80
CA THR A 44 -11.92 -15.94 -5.27
C THR A 44 -12.81 -15.26 -6.30
N GLY A 45 -12.27 -14.90 -7.48
CA GLY A 45 -12.96 -14.06 -8.47
C GLY A 45 -12.94 -12.57 -8.13
N GLU A 46 -12.29 -12.18 -7.03
CA GLU A 46 -12.09 -10.81 -6.58
C GLU A 46 -10.81 -10.22 -7.20
N ASP A 47 -10.71 -10.27 -8.53
CA ASP A 47 -9.50 -9.88 -9.25
C ASP A 47 -9.51 -8.41 -9.68
N GLY A 48 -8.34 -7.78 -9.59
CA GLY A 48 -8.13 -6.37 -9.91
C GLY A 48 -8.10 -5.47 -8.67
N GLY A 49 -8.11 -4.17 -8.94
CA GLY A 49 -7.82 -3.15 -7.93
C GLY A 49 -6.42 -2.57 -8.10
N TYR A 50 -6.00 -1.79 -7.12
CA TYR A 50 -4.83 -0.95 -7.25
C TYR A 50 -4.24 -0.65 -5.88
N LEU A 51 -2.91 -0.54 -5.80
CA LEU A 51 -2.19 -0.15 -4.60
C LEU A 51 -1.21 0.97 -4.93
N LYS A 52 -1.25 2.02 -4.13
CA LYS A 52 -0.29 3.12 -4.16
C LYS A 52 0.30 3.35 -2.79
N LEU A 53 1.62 3.43 -2.75
CA LEU A 53 2.40 3.64 -1.54
C LEU A 53 3.23 4.90 -1.70
N VAL A 54 3.31 5.67 -0.62
CA VAL A 54 4.15 6.87 -0.54
C VAL A 54 5.16 6.63 0.57
N PHE A 55 6.44 6.82 0.25
CA PHE A 55 7.56 6.54 1.15
C PHE A 55 8.45 7.76 1.29
N GLU A 56 9.01 7.99 2.48
CA GLU A 56 10.00 9.04 2.73
C GLU A 56 11.33 8.68 2.08
N ALA A 57 11.95 9.62 1.34
CA ALA A 57 13.26 9.39 0.77
C ALA A 57 14.33 9.32 1.87
N GLY A 58 15.22 8.34 1.78
CA GLY A 58 16.32 8.14 2.73
C GLY A 58 15.98 7.29 3.97
N THR A 59 14.78 7.41 4.54
CA THR A 59 14.35 6.54 5.66
C THR A 59 13.45 5.38 5.24
N GLU A 60 12.87 5.46 4.04
CA GLU A 60 11.94 4.48 3.48
C GLU A 60 10.70 4.22 4.35
N LYS A 61 10.39 5.12 5.28
CA LYS A 61 9.17 5.04 6.08
C LYS A 61 7.95 5.22 5.20
N ILE A 62 6.93 4.41 5.44
CA ILE A 62 5.63 4.61 4.79
C ILE A 62 5.01 5.89 5.32
N LEU A 63 4.76 6.84 4.42
CA LEU A 63 4.08 8.09 4.68
C LEU A 63 2.58 7.99 4.38
N GLY A 64 2.19 7.13 3.45
CA GLY A 64 0.78 6.93 3.10
C GLY A 64 0.54 5.75 2.17
N VAL A 65 -0.71 5.29 2.21
CA VAL A 65 -1.22 4.17 1.41
C VAL A 65 -2.57 4.58 0.83
N GLN A 66 -2.78 4.26 -0.45
CA GLN A 66 -4.08 4.34 -1.11
C GLN A 66 -4.33 3.02 -1.83
N MET A 67 -5.53 2.47 -1.74
CA MET A 67 -5.84 1.18 -2.34
C MET A 67 -7.29 1.06 -2.82
N VAL A 68 -7.45 0.26 -3.86
CA VAL A 68 -8.71 -0.30 -4.32
C VAL A 68 -8.56 -1.82 -4.20
N SER A 69 -9.36 -2.46 -3.35
CA SER A 69 -9.26 -3.90 -3.06
C SER A 69 -10.55 -4.41 -2.43
N TYR A 70 -10.83 -5.71 -2.53
CA TYR A 70 -11.98 -6.33 -1.86
C TYR A 70 -11.79 -6.48 -0.33
N ALA A 71 -10.58 -6.18 0.18
CA ALA A 71 -10.29 -6.13 1.62
C ALA A 71 -9.63 -4.79 2.02
N ALA A 72 -9.96 -3.70 1.34
CA ALA A 72 -9.27 -2.42 1.56
C ALA A 72 -9.46 -1.86 2.97
N ALA A 73 -10.61 -2.04 3.60
CA ALA A 73 -10.92 -1.57 4.95
C ALA A 73 -9.99 -2.19 6.01
N GLU A 74 -9.83 -3.52 5.95
CA GLU A 74 -8.97 -4.25 6.88
C GLU A 74 -7.49 -3.94 6.64
N LEU A 75 -7.07 -3.90 5.37
CA LEU A 75 -5.68 -3.62 5.03
C LEU A 75 -5.28 -2.18 5.35
N ILE A 76 -6.15 -1.20 5.12
CA ILE A 76 -5.83 0.20 5.42
C ILE A 76 -5.70 0.45 6.92
N GLN A 77 -6.44 -0.29 7.74
CA GLN A 77 -6.34 -0.23 9.20
C GLN A 77 -4.95 -0.71 9.66
N LEU A 78 -4.42 -1.77 9.06
CA LEU A 78 -3.05 -2.23 9.33
C LEU A 78 -2.00 -1.26 8.80
N ALA A 79 -2.21 -0.67 7.62
CA ALA A 79 -1.34 0.38 7.10
C ALA A 79 -1.29 1.60 8.05
N ALA A 80 -2.43 1.97 8.66
CA ALA A 80 -2.48 3.05 9.64
C ALA A 80 -1.60 2.77 10.86
N LEU A 81 -1.61 1.52 11.36
CA LEU A 81 -0.73 1.09 12.43
C LEU A 81 0.74 1.15 12.00
N GLY A 82 1.05 0.67 10.79
CA GLY A 82 2.40 0.69 10.22
C GLY A 82 2.97 2.11 10.15
N ILE A 83 2.19 3.07 9.64
CA ILE A 83 2.57 4.49 9.60
C ILE A 83 2.78 5.03 11.02
N ARG A 84 1.89 4.71 11.97
CA ARG A 84 1.99 5.19 13.35
C ARG A 84 3.27 4.73 14.05
N VAL A 85 3.75 3.51 13.77
CA VAL A 85 4.98 2.97 14.37
C VAL A 85 6.22 3.22 13.50
N GLY A 86 6.08 3.86 12.34
CA GLY A 86 7.19 4.20 11.46
C GLY A 86 7.78 3.00 10.71
N VAL A 87 6.95 2.06 10.27
CA VAL A 87 7.37 0.91 9.43
C VAL A 87 8.06 1.41 8.16
N THR A 88 9.19 0.79 7.85
CA THR A 88 9.96 1.00 6.62
C THR A 88 9.64 -0.05 5.56
N ALA A 89 9.93 0.25 4.29
CA ALA A 89 9.86 -0.74 3.20
C ALA A 89 10.72 -1.97 3.50
N GLU A 90 11.95 -1.77 3.98
CA GLU A 90 12.84 -2.84 4.42
C GLU A 90 12.21 -3.75 5.49
N ALA A 91 11.55 -3.17 6.51
CA ALA A 91 10.90 -3.97 7.54
C ALA A 91 9.78 -4.84 6.96
N LEU A 92 9.03 -4.34 5.98
CA LEU A 92 8.03 -5.15 5.26
C LEU A 92 8.65 -6.22 4.37
N SER A 93 9.86 -6.01 3.85
CA SER A 93 10.58 -7.03 3.07
C SER A 93 10.92 -8.30 3.84
N THR A 94 11.09 -8.18 5.15
CA THR A 94 11.31 -9.32 6.04
C THR A 94 10.02 -9.95 6.57
N GLN A 95 8.86 -9.36 6.27
CA GLN A 95 7.59 -9.80 6.84
C GLN A 95 7.05 -11.02 6.10
N LEU A 96 6.63 -12.03 6.87
CA LEU A 96 5.95 -13.20 6.33
C LEU A 96 4.52 -12.83 5.93
N SER A 97 4.10 -13.34 4.77
CA SER A 97 2.73 -13.21 4.27
C SER A 97 2.07 -14.57 4.15
N ILE A 98 0.75 -14.59 4.34
CA ILE A 98 -0.08 -15.78 4.12
C ILE A 98 -0.32 -15.90 2.61
N HIS A 99 -0.10 -17.08 2.05
CA HIS A 99 -0.34 -17.36 0.63
C HIS A 99 -1.44 -18.42 0.44
N PRO A 100 -2.45 -18.18 -0.44
CA PRO A 100 -2.79 -16.90 -1.03
C PRO A 100 -3.62 -16.04 -0.04
N SER A 101 -3.35 -14.74 0.03
CA SER A 101 -4.21 -13.80 0.78
C SER A 101 -4.29 -12.43 0.12
N GLN A 102 -5.35 -11.66 0.43
CA GLN A 102 -5.46 -10.26 -0.04
C GLN A 102 -4.31 -9.37 0.47
N ALA A 103 -3.79 -9.67 1.67
CA ALA A 103 -2.67 -8.94 2.27
C ALA A 103 -1.33 -9.24 1.59
N GLU A 104 -1.19 -10.41 0.95
CA GLU A 104 0.07 -10.88 0.38
C GLU A 104 0.65 -9.89 -0.63
N ARG A 105 -0.17 -9.43 -1.57
CA ARG A 105 0.27 -8.49 -2.60
C ARG A 105 0.64 -7.14 -1.99
N PHE A 106 -0.10 -6.67 -0.97
CA PHE A 106 0.26 -5.45 -0.24
C PHE A 106 1.65 -5.57 0.42
N ILE A 107 1.91 -6.67 1.12
CA ILE A 107 3.20 -6.91 1.80
C ILE A 107 4.33 -7.01 0.76
N LYS A 108 4.15 -7.80 -0.30
CA LYS A 108 5.16 -8.01 -1.34
C LYS A 108 5.51 -6.74 -2.10
N VAL A 109 4.51 -5.94 -2.47
CA VAL A 109 4.72 -4.67 -3.17
C VAL A 109 5.45 -3.68 -2.27
N ALA A 110 5.01 -3.54 -1.03
CA ALA A 110 5.64 -2.63 -0.08
C ALA A 110 7.07 -3.04 0.28
N ALA A 111 7.38 -4.33 0.17
CA ALA A 111 8.68 -4.94 0.41
C ALA A 111 9.69 -4.80 -0.74
N HIS A 112 9.29 -5.17 -1.95
CA HIS A 112 10.23 -5.48 -3.03
C HIS A 112 10.23 -4.45 -4.17
N GLU A 113 9.14 -3.70 -4.33
CA GLU A 113 8.93 -2.87 -5.51
C GLU A 113 9.04 -1.36 -5.19
N PHE A 114 9.53 -1.01 -4.00
CA PHE A 114 9.91 0.38 -3.67
C PHE A 114 10.95 0.96 -4.67
N HIS A 115 11.78 0.11 -5.28
CA HIS A 115 12.78 0.55 -6.27
C HIS A 115 12.20 0.82 -7.67
N GLU A 116 10.97 0.40 -7.97
CA GLU A 116 10.28 0.73 -9.23
C GLU A 116 9.53 2.07 -9.10
N VAL A 117 10.28 3.10 -8.69
CA VAL A 117 9.75 4.45 -8.49
C VAL A 117 9.30 5.02 -9.84
N CYS A 118 7.99 5.23 -10.00
CA CYS A 118 7.47 6.04 -11.10
C CYS A 118 7.68 7.52 -10.77
N GLU A 119 8.68 8.15 -11.39
CA GLU A 119 8.77 9.61 -11.47
C GLU A 119 7.65 10.11 -12.40
N LEU A 120 6.57 10.64 -11.84
CA LEU A 120 5.51 11.34 -12.56
C LEU A 120 5.46 12.81 -12.13
#